data_AF-A0A7C1B0V5-F1
#
_entry.id   AF-A0A7C1B0V5-F1
#
_cell.length_a   1.000
_cell.length_b   1.000
_cell.length_c   1.000
_cell.angle_alpha   90.00
_cell.angle_beta   90.00
_cell.angle_gamma   90.00
#
_symmetry.space_group_name_H-M   'P 1'
#
loop_
_entity.id
_entity.type
_entity.pdbx_description
1 polymer ?
#
loop_
_entity_poly.entity_id
_entity_poly.type
_entity_poly.pdbx_seq_one_letter_code
_entity_poly.pdbx_strand_id
1 'polypeptide(L)' 'AALNAARNRVVVKRPKSAPPLAGRKPSHCLIGTTTRFDIYMTIPADRTPKAAAKK' A
#
# COMPACT_ATOMS: atom_id res chain seq x y z
N ALA A 1 9.63 -5.42 8.09
CA ALA A 1 10.81 -4.85 7.39
C ALA A 1 10.41 -3.82 6.34
N ALA A 2 9.87 -4.21 5.16
CA ALA A 2 9.63 -3.27 4.04
C ALA A 2 8.73 -2.07 4.37
N LEU A 3 7.62 -2.29 5.10
CA LEU A 3 6.69 -1.21 5.48
C LEU A 3 7.30 -0.18 6.43
N ASN A 4 8.30 -0.56 7.22
CA ASN A 4 8.96 0.36 8.15
C ASN A 4 10.10 1.14 7.47
N ALA A 5 10.67 0.59 6.39
CA ALA A 5 11.74 1.22 5.64
C ALA A 5 11.24 2.18 4.54
N ALA A 6 10.02 1.95 4.02
CA ALA A 6 9.47 2.75 2.94
C ALA A 6 9.00 4.13 3.42
N ARG A 7 9.33 5.17 2.64
CA ARG A 7 8.98 6.57 2.93
C ARG A 7 7.55 6.98 2.53
N ASN A 8 6.93 6.21 1.64
CA ASN A 8 5.67 6.58 1.00
C ASN A 8 4.75 5.36 0.84
N ARG A 9 5.28 4.32 0.21
CA ARG A 9 4.52 3.11 -0.09
C ARG A 9 5.44 1.94 -0.38
N VAL A 10 4.93 0.74 -0.13
CA VAL A 10 5.49 -0.52 -0.59
C VAL A 10 4.60 -1.04 -1.71
N VAL A 11 5.20 -1.43 -2.83
CA VAL A 11 4.50 -2.04 -3.96
C VAL A 11 4.97 -3.48 -4.09
N VAL A 12 4.03 -4.42 -4.12
CA VAL A 12 4.33 -5.85 -4.18
C VAL A 12 3.71 -6.44 -5.45
N LYS A 13 4.56 -7.00 -6.32
CA LYS A 13 4.11 -7.75 -7.50
C LYS A 13 3.57 -9.12 -7.07
N ARG A 14 2.38 -9.48 -7.57
CA ARG A 14 1.69 -10.74 -7.26
C ARG A 14 0.97 -11.30 -8.48
N PRO A 15 0.74 -12.62 -8.56
CA PRO A 15 -0.22 -13.19 -9.51
C PRO A 15 -1.65 -12.71 -9.21
N LYS A 16 -2.50 -12.56 -10.24
CA LYS A 16 -3.88 -12.07 -10.07
C LYS A 16 -4.71 -12.91 -9.09
N SER A 17 -4.51 -14.24 -9.07
CA SER A 17 -5.28 -15.18 -8.24
C SER A 17 -4.70 -15.45 -6.85
N ALA A 18 -3.52 -14.88 -6.51
CA ALA A 18 -2.88 -15.18 -5.23
C ALA A 18 -3.67 -14.55 -4.05
N PRO A 19 -3.63 -15.10 -2.83
CA PRO A 19 -4.16 -14.41 -1.66
C PRO A 19 -3.38 -13.11 -1.36
N PRO A 20 -3.91 -12.19 -0.55
CA PRO A 20 -3.19 -10.98 -0.11
C PRO A 20 -1.91 -11.31 0.66
N LEU A 21 -0.89 -10.45 0.56
CA LEU A 21 0.38 -10.66 1.27
C LEU A 21 0.16 -10.59 2.79
N ALA A 22 0.57 -11.65 3.50
CA ALA A 22 0.47 -11.77 4.96
C ALA A 22 -0.94 -11.52 5.52
N GLY A 23 -1.99 -11.82 4.74
CA GLY A 23 -3.39 -11.59 5.13
C GLY A 23 -3.78 -10.11 5.23
N ARG A 24 -2.86 -9.17 4.94
CA ARG A 24 -3.12 -7.74 4.98
C ARG A 24 -3.70 -7.27 3.65
N LYS A 25 -4.90 -6.69 3.70
CA LYS A 25 -5.52 -6.07 2.53
C LYS A 25 -4.67 -4.87 2.07
N PRO A 26 -4.28 -4.81 0.79
CA PRO A 26 -3.58 -3.66 0.24
C PRO A 26 -4.49 -2.42 0.21
N SER A 27 -3.89 -1.24 0.30
CA SER A 27 -4.60 0.04 0.21
C SER A 27 -5.14 0.27 -1.21
N HIS A 28 -4.38 -0.17 -2.22
CA HIS A 28 -4.76 -0.09 -3.61
C HIS A 28 -4.18 -1.27 -4.39
N CYS A 29 -4.87 -1.73 -5.42
CA CYS A 29 -4.38 -2.78 -6.32
C CYS A 29 -4.38 -2.29 -7.75
N LEU A 30 -3.25 -2.40 -8.44
CA LEU A 30 -3.20 -2.25 -9.89
C LEU A 30 -3.31 -3.63 -10.52
N ILE A 31 -4.43 -3.89 -11.19
CA ILE A 31 -4.72 -5.19 -11.79
C ILE A 31 -4.27 -5.15 -13.25
N GLY A 32 -3.30 -5.99 -13.61
CA GLY A 32 -2.98 -6.31 -14.99
C GLY A 32 -3.62 -7.64 -15.42
N THR A 33 -3.24 -8.12 -16.60
CA THR A 33 -3.82 -9.34 -17.20
C THR A 33 -3.49 -10.60 -16.39
N THR A 34 -2.20 -10.82 -16.11
CA THR A 34 -1.70 -12.00 -15.40
C THR A 34 -1.21 -11.68 -13.99
N THR A 35 -0.75 -10.44 -13.80
CA THR A 35 -0.16 -9.97 -12.54
C THR A 35 -0.93 -8.79 -12.00
N ARG A 36 -0.92 -8.63 -10.68
CA ARG A 36 -1.38 -7.46 -9.97
C ARG A 36 -0.25 -6.86 -9.13
N PHE A 37 -0.36 -5.58 -8.83
CA PHE A 37 0.52 -4.90 -7.90
C PHE A 37 -0.29 -4.45 -6.69
N ASP A 38 0.02 -5.05 -5.55
CA ASP A 38 -0.57 -4.72 -4.25
C ASP A 38 0.20 -3.53 -3.66
N ILE A 39 -0.45 -2.40 -3.49
CA ILE A 39 0.14 -1.15 -2.97
C ILE A 39 -0.28 -0.97 -1.51
N TYR A 40 0.72 -0.90 -0.64
CA TYR A 40 0.57 -0.62 0.78
C TYR A 40 1.11 0.77 1.08
N MET A 41 0.23 1.68 1.48
CA MET A 41 0.64 3.03 1.85
C MET A 41 1.32 3.01 3.23
N THR A 42 2.43 3.71 3.33
CA THR A 42 3.15 3.96 4.58
C THR A 42 3.16 5.48 4.72
N ILE A 43 2.20 6.02 5.48
CA ILE A 43 2.23 7.45 5.80
C ILE A 43 3.19 7.57 6.98
N PRO A 44 4.40 8.13 6.78
CA PRO A 44 5.27 8.40 7.91
C PRO A 44 4.64 9.52 8.74
N ALA A 45 4.79 9.46 10.06
CA ALA A 45 4.07 10.32 11.01
C ALA A 45 4.36 11.82 10.80
N ASP A 46 5.51 12.15 10.22
CA ASP A 46 5.91 13.51 9.82
C ASP A 46 5.07 14.08 8.67
N ARG A 47 4.41 13.23 7.88
CA ARG A 47 3.52 13.61 6.77
C ARG A 47 2.04 13.38 7.04
N THR A 48 1.66 13.10 8.29
CA THR A 48 0.24 13.09 8.68
C THR A 48 -0.36 14.44 8.27
N PRO A 49 -1.36 14.49 7.38
CA PRO A 49 -2.05 15.74 7.14
C PRO A 49 -2.66 16.16 8.47
N LYS A 50 -2.11 17.23 9.08
CA LYS A 50 -2.74 17.92 10.20
C LYS A 50 -4.16 18.19 9.74
N ALA A 51 -5.13 17.67 10.50
CA ALA A 51 -6.56 17.69 10.21
C ALA A 51 -6.92 18.85 9.28
N ALA A 52 -7.53 18.53 8.13
CA ALA A 52 -8.24 19.52 7.33
C ALA A 52 -9.09 20.34 8.32
N ALA A 53 -8.64 21.57 8.58
CA ALA A 53 -9.38 22.55 9.34
C ALA A 53 -10.66 22.78 8.56
N LYS A 54 -11.69 22.05 8.93
CA LYS A 54 -13.03 22.23 8.39
C LYS A 54 -13.54 23.52 9.04
N LYS A 55 -13.42 24.62 8.30
CA LYS A 55 -14.21 25.83 8.51
C LYS A 55 -15.51 25.69 7.72
#